data_AF-A0A497SQ64-F1
#
_entry.id   AF-A0A497SQ64-F1
#
_cell.length_a   1.000
_cell.length_b   1.000
_cell.length_c   1.000
_cell.angle_alpha   90.00
_cell.angle_beta   90.00
_cell.angle_gamma   90.00
#
_symmetry.space_group_name_H-M   'P 1'
#
loop_
_entity.id
_entity.type
_entity.pdbx_description
1 polymer ?
#
loop_
_entity_poly.entity_id
_entity_poly.type
_entity_poly.pdbx_seq_one_letter_code
_entity_poly.pdbx_strand_id
1 'polypeptide(L)'
;MPNKLPLNMILVKINRLSGWLLIPLFLIYIITGYSMTGEYGMNKVVSLHLARTIHLNFSGLFILLFLLHVCTSIYLALRRWGIIRRK
;
A
#
# COMPACT_ATOMS: atom_id res chain seq x y z
N MET A 1 0.42 34.05 8.79
CA MET A 1 1.53 33.39 8.05
C MET A 1 1.11 31.97 7.75
N PRO A 2 1.12 31.50 6.49
CA PRO A 2 0.71 30.14 6.17
C PRO A 2 1.64 29.15 6.88
N ASN A 3 1.03 28.30 7.70
CA ASN A 3 1.68 27.36 8.59
C ASN A 3 2.38 26.27 7.74
N LYS A 4 3.68 26.42 7.48
CA LYS A 4 4.46 25.37 6.79
C LYS A 4 4.56 24.17 7.73
N LEU A 5 3.67 23.19 7.56
CA LEU A 5 3.76 21.92 8.26
C LEU A 5 5.16 21.33 8.02
N PRO A 6 5.91 20.92 9.06
CA PRO A 6 7.24 20.38 8.87
C PRO A 6 7.12 19.14 7.97
N LEU A 7 7.98 19.03 6.95
CA LEU A 7 7.95 17.97 5.93
C LEU A 7 7.72 16.57 6.54
N ASN A 8 8.34 16.29 7.69
CA ASN A 8 8.17 15.03 8.41
C ASN A 8 6.72 14.77 8.86
N MET A 9 5.97 15.80 9.24
CA MET A 9 4.56 15.68 9.63
C MET A 9 3.68 15.34 8.42
N ILE A 10 3.98 15.92 7.24
CA ILE A 10 3.30 15.55 5.99
C ILE A 10 3.62 14.10 5.63
N LEU A 11 4.90 13.71 5.68
CA LEU A 11 5.33 12.34 5.40
C LEU A 11 4.73 11.32 6.37
N VAL A 12 4.56 11.66 7.65
CA VAL A 12 3.87 10.80 8.63
C VAL A 12 2.39 10.64 8.27
N LYS A 13 1.71 11.71 7.84
CA LYS A 13 0.31 11.63 7.39
C LYS A 13 0.18 10.77 6.13
N ILE A 14 1.05 10.96 5.14
CA ILE A 14 1.12 10.15 3.93
C ILE A 14 1.38 8.68 4.28
N ASN A 15 2.32 8.41 5.19
CA ASN A 15 2.65 7.05 5.59
C ASN A 15 1.46 6.35 6.26
N ARG A 16 0.72 7.05 7.12
CA ARG A 16 -0.50 6.53 7.74
C ARG A 16 -1.60 6.28 6.71
N LEU A 17 -1.86 7.25 5.83
CA LEU A 17 -2.91 7.12 4.82
C LEU A 17 -2.62 5.97 3.84
N SER A 18 -1.39 5.91 3.31
CA SER A 18 -0.97 4.82 2.41
C SER A 18 -1.06 3.45 3.08
N GLY A 19 -0.67 3.34 4.35
CA GLY A 19 -0.83 2.10 5.12
C GLY A 19 -2.30 1.68 5.25
N TRP A 20 -3.19 2.62 5.61
CA TRP A 20 -4.63 2.35 5.70
C TRP A 20 -5.26 1.94 4.37
N LEU A 21 -4.83 2.52 3.25
CA LEU A 21 -5.30 2.13 1.91
C LEU A 21 -4.73 0.79 1.46
N LEU A 22 -3.50 0.46 1.85
CA LEU A 22 -2.86 -0.81 1.50
C LEU A 22 -3.53 -2.00 2.18
N ILE A 23 -4.06 -1.87 3.39
CA ILE A 23 -4.70 -2.98 4.11
C ILE A 23 -5.84 -3.62 3.29
N PRO A 24 -6.93 -2.89 2.92
CA PRO A 24 -8.01 -3.49 2.13
C PRO A 24 -7.53 -3.91 0.75
N LEU A 25 -6.63 -3.15 0.13
CA LEU A 25 -6.12 -3.47 -1.20
C LEU A 25 -5.32 -4.78 -1.20
N PHE A 26 -4.48 -5.00 -0.18
CA PHE A 26 -3.76 -6.25 0.02
C PHE A 26 -4.72 -7.42 0.21
N LEU A 27 -5.79 -7.27 1.00
CA LEU A 27 -6.80 -8.32 1.15
C LEU A 27 -7.48 -8.66 -0.18
N ILE A 28 -7.85 -7.65 -0.97
CA ILE A 28 -8.41 -7.84 -2.32
C ILE A 28 -7.41 -8.62 -3.19
N TYR A 29 -6.12 -8.28 -3.14
CA TYR A 29 -5.07 -8.97 -3.88
C TYR A 29 -4.94 -10.45 -3.50
N ILE A 30 -4.96 -10.75 -2.21
CA ILE A 30 -4.91 -12.13 -1.71
C ILE A 30 -6.14 -12.93 -2.16
N ILE A 31 -7.34 -12.38 -1.97
CA ILE A 31 -8.59 -13.04 -2.34
C ILE A 31 -8.63 -13.31 -3.83
N THR A 32 -8.33 -12.32 -4.66
CA THR A 32 -8.36 -12.44 -6.12
C THR A 32 -7.24 -13.36 -6.62
N GLY A 33 -6.05 -13.32 -6.02
CA GLY A 33 -4.95 -14.24 -6.31
C GLY A 33 -5.34 -15.70 -6.10
N TYR A 34 -5.82 -16.04 -4.90
CA TYR A 34 -6.27 -17.41 -4.62
C TYR A 34 -7.50 -17.82 -5.43
N SER A 35 -8.39 -16.88 -5.76
CA SER A 35 -9.53 -17.16 -6.64
C SER A 35 -9.08 -17.52 -8.06
N MET A 36 -7.98 -16.94 -8.55
CA MET A 36 -7.41 -17.26 -9.86
C MET A 36 -6.70 -18.62 -9.88
N THR A 37 -6.02 -19.00 -8.80
CA THR A 37 -5.34 -20.32 -8.71
C THR A 37 -6.28 -21.44 -8.30
N GLY A 38 -7.47 -21.11 -7.76
CA GLY A 38 -8.44 -22.08 -7.26
C GLY A 38 -8.05 -22.70 -5.92
N GLU A 39 -7.02 -22.19 -5.27
CA GLU A 39 -6.58 -22.64 -3.95
C GLU A 39 -7.66 -22.43 -2.89
N TYR A 40 -7.73 -23.35 -1.93
CA TYR A 40 -8.70 -23.34 -0.84
C TYR A 40 -10.18 -23.29 -1.29
N GLY A 41 -10.47 -23.61 -2.56
CA GLY A 41 -11.82 -23.48 -3.13
C GLY A 41 -12.27 -22.04 -3.38
N MET A 42 -11.33 -21.09 -3.39
CA MET A 42 -11.61 -19.65 -3.57
C MET A 42 -12.16 -19.30 -4.95
N ASN A 43 -12.00 -20.18 -5.94
CA ASN A 43 -12.65 -20.06 -7.26
C ASN A 43 -14.19 -20.01 -7.19
N LYS A 44 -14.79 -20.40 -6.06
CA LYS A 44 -16.24 -20.29 -5.81
C LYS A 44 -16.66 -18.94 -5.22
N VAL A 45 -15.72 -18.16 -4.68
CA VAL A 45 -16.00 -16.87 -4.03
C VAL A 45 -16.09 -15.75 -5.07
N VAL A 46 -15.16 -15.73 -6.02
CA VAL A 46 -15.10 -14.76 -7.11
C VAL A 46 -14.87 -15.50 -8.41
N SER A 47 -15.64 -15.17 -9.46
CA SER A 47 -15.44 -15.77 -10.78
C SER A 47 -14.03 -15.45 -11.31
N LEU A 48 -13.42 -16.39 -12.05
CA LEU A 48 -12.08 -16.22 -12.60
C LEU A 48 -11.94 -14.91 -13.40
N HIS A 49 -12.96 -14.58 -14.20
CA HIS A 49 -12.97 -13.34 -14.98
C HIS A 49 -12.95 -12.10 -14.08
N LEU A 50 -13.79 -12.05 -13.04
CA LEU A 50 -13.84 -10.92 -12.12
C LEU A 50 -12.56 -10.80 -11.29
N ALA A 51 -12.05 -11.93 -10.78
CA ALA A 51 -10.81 -11.99 -10.03
C ALA A 51 -9.65 -11.43 -10.85
N ARG A 52 -9.50 -11.87 -12.10
CA ARG A 52 -8.47 -11.39 -13.02
C ARG A 52 -8.62 -9.90 -13.34
N THR A 53 -9.84 -9.43 -13.62
CA THR A 53 -10.09 -8.01 -13.93
C THR A 53 -9.70 -7.12 -12.76
N ILE A 54 -10.10 -7.47 -11.54
CA ILE A 54 -9.72 -6.71 -10.34
C ILE A 54 -8.21 -6.77 -10.13
N HIS A 55 -7.62 -7.97 -10.15
CA HIS A 55 -6.20 -8.17 -9.84
C HIS A 55 -5.25 -7.50 -10.83
N LEU A 56 -5.64 -7.36 -12.10
CA LEU A 56 -4.82 -6.66 -13.10
C LEU A 56 -5.04 -5.15 -13.05
N ASN A 57 -6.28 -4.68 -12.96
CA ASN A 57 -6.57 -3.24 -12.98
C ASN A 57 -6.06 -2.50 -11.74
N PHE A 58 -6.06 -3.14 -10.58
CA PHE A 58 -5.58 -2.52 -9.34
C PHE A 58 -4.05 -2.64 -9.15
N SER A 59 -3.32 -3.26 -10.09
CA SER A 59 -1.90 -3.60 -9.90
C SER A 59 -1.01 -2.37 -9.86
N GLY A 60 -1.25 -1.43 -10.78
CA GLY A 60 -0.57 -0.14 -10.77
C GLY A 60 -0.83 0.62 -9.48
N LEU A 61 -2.08 0.66 -9.00
CA LEU A 61 -2.43 1.33 -7.75
C LEU A 61 -1.80 0.66 -6.53
N PHE A 62 -1.78 -0.67 -6.48
CA PHE A 62 -1.15 -1.44 -5.41
C PHE A 62 0.35 -1.18 -5.34
N ILE A 63 1.04 -1.27 -6.48
CA ILE A 63 2.48 -1.01 -6.57
C ILE A 63 2.79 0.44 -6.16
N LEU A 64 2.02 1.41 -6.66
CA LEU A 64 2.21 2.81 -6.33
C LEU A 64 2.06 3.08 -4.82
N LEU A 65 0.98 2.59 -4.21
CA LEU A 65 0.74 2.76 -2.78
C LEU A 65 1.80 2.03 -1.95
N PHE A 66 2.21 0.83 -2.36
CA PHE A 66 3.24 0.05 -1.70
C PHE A 66 4.58 0.77 -1.70
N LEU A 67 5.03 1.26 -2.86
CA LEU A 67 6.26 2.02 -2.98
C LEU A 67 6.20 3.32 -2.17
N LEU A 68 5.09 4.05 -2.26
CA LEU A 68 4.90 5.27 -1.47
C LEU A 68 5.01 4.98 0.03
N HIS A 69 4.36 3.92 0.51
CA HIS A 69 4.40 3.53 1.91
C HIS A 69 5.79 3.09 2.35
N VAL A 70 6.43 2.19 1.60
CA VAL A 70 7.74 1.65 1.95
C VAL A 70 8.82 2.73 1.91
N CYS A 71 8.88 3.54 0.85
CA CYS A 71 9.86 4.62 0.74
C CYS A 71 9.70 5.64 1.88
N THR A 72 8.47 6.06 2.18
CA THR A 72 8.22 7.01 3.28
C THR A 72 8.51 6.41 4.66
N SER A 73 8.13 5.14 4.89
CA SER A 73 8.46 4.39 6.11
C SER A 73 9.95 4.25 6.32
N ILE A 74 10.71 3.87 5.28
CA ILE A 74 12.17 3.77 5.32
C ILE A 74 12.78 5.12 5.66
N TYR A 75 12.41 6.18 4.93
CA TYR A 75 12.93 7.53 5.21
C TYR A 75 12.67 7.96 6.65
N LEU A 76 11.44 7.78 7.16
CA LEU A 76 11.07 8.13 8.53
C LEU A 76 11.82 7.27 9.56
N ALA A 77 12.09 6.00 9.26
CA ALA A 77 12.90 5.11 10.11
C ALA A 77 14.36 5.56 10.17
N LEU A 78 14.99 5.84 9.03
CA LEU A 78 16.36 6.35 8.96
C LEU A 78 16.52 7.69 9.68
N ARG A 79 15.53 8.57 9.60
CA ARG A 79 15.47 9.83 10.36
C ARG A 79 15.36 9.59 11.87
N ARG A 80 14.57 8.61 12.30
CA ARG A 80 14.40 8.26 13.72
C ARG A 80 15.66 7.62 14.31
N TRP A 81 16.38 6.83 13.52
CA TRP A 81 17.66 6.22 13.90
C TRP A 81 18.86 7.17 13.82
N GLY A 82 18.65 8.44 13.44
CA GLY A 82 19.72 9.43 13.36
C GLY A 82 20.67 9.27 12.17
N ILE A 83 20.38 8.34 11.24
CA ILE A 83 21.19 8.12 10.04
C ILE A 83 21.08 9.31 9.09
N ILE A 84 19.88 9.86 8.92
CA ILE A 84 19.65 11.09 8.14
C ILE A 84 19.58 12.27 9.11
N ARG A 85 20.56 13.17 9.02
CA ARG A 85 20.63 14.37 9.88
C ARG A 85 19.38 15.26 9.71
N ARG A 86 18.87 15.79 10.83
CA ARG A 86 17.95 16.94 10.80
C ARG A 86 18.77 18.15 10.34
N LYS A 87 18.52 18.64 9.12
CA LYS A 87 18.75 20.05 8.80
C LYS A 87 17.78 20.90 9.59
#